data_AF-A0A0B8P003-F1
#
_entry.id   AF-A0A0B8P003-F1
#
_cell.length_a   1.000
_cell.length_b   1.000
_cell.length_c   1.000
_cell.angle_alpha   90.00
_cell.angle_beta   90.00
_cell.angle_gamma   90.00
#
_symmetry.space_group_name_H-M   'P 1'
#
loop_
_entity.id
_entity.type
_entity.pdbx_description
1 polymer ?
#
loop_
_entity_poly.entity_id
_entity_poly.type
_entity_poly.pdbx_seq_one_letter_code
_entity_poly.pdbx_strand_id
1 'polypeptide(L)'
;MLSYRHSFHAGNHADVVKHIVQSLILDALKQKDKPFVYHDTHSGVGRYDLTHEWSEKTGEYKQGIAKIWQQAMPEELTSYLDSIRTLNQGEDLRYYPGSPRVARAQLRKQDRMVLTELHPSDFPLLEQEFHRDRQVRIYKEDGFKRLKASLPPQERRGLVLIDPPYELAKEYRDVVNAIAQSYKRWATGIYAIWYPVVNRYDIDDMLEGLEGLALRRFCRLN
;
A
#
# COMPACT_ATOMS: atom_id res chain seq x y z
N MET A 1 -5.98 -0.20 21.28
CA MET A 1 -5.80 -1.63 21.05
C MET A 1 -5.73 -1.77 19.54
N LEU A 2 -4.66 -2.34 18.98
CA LEU A 2 -4.58 -2.61 17.54
C LEU A 2 -5.30 -3.94 17.31
N SER A 3 -6.54 -3.89 16.84
CA SER A 3 -7.37 -5.09 16.67
C SER A 3 -7.50 -5.53 15.22
N TYR A 4 -7.30 -4.60 14.28
CA TYR A 4 -7.45 -4.80 12.86
C TYR A 4 -6.39 -5.77 12.36
N ARG A 5 -6.86 -6.76 11.62
CA ARG A 5 -6.02 -7.72 10.90
C ARG A 5 -6.43 -7.71 9.45
N HIS A 6 -5.51 -7.29 8.59
CA HIS A 6 -5.78 -7.19 7.16
C HIS A 6 -6.08 -8.56 6.52
N SER A 7 -5.66 -9.67 7.14
CA SER A 7 -5.95 -11.03 6.66
C SER A 7 -7.44 -11.33 6.49
N PHE A 8 -8.35 -10.68 7.23
CA PHE A 8 -9.80 -10.84 7.03
C PHE A 8 -10.31 -10.23 5.71
N HIS A 9 -9.56 -9.32 5.11
CA HIS A 9 -10.00 -8.50 3.98
C HIS A 9 -9.08 -8.65 2.75
N ALA A 10 -7.98 -9.38 2.90
CA ALA A 10 -6.96 -9.51 1.88
C ALA A 10 -7.54 -9.97 0.54
N GLY A 11 -7.28 -9.21 -0.51
CA GLY A 11 -7.72 -9.51 -1.87
C GLY A 11 -9.18 -9.18 -2.17
N ASN A 12 -9.87 -8.46 -1.29
CA ASN A 12 -11.20 -7.92 -1.60
C ASN A 12 -11.14 -6.86 -2.72
N HIS A 13 -12.29 -6.29 -3.08
CA HIS A 13 -12.38 -5.29 -4.14
C HIS A 13 -11.58 -4.00 -3.83
N ALA A 14 -11.47 -3.61 -2.56
CA ALA A 14 -10.73 -2.41 -2.15
C ALA A 14 -9.22 -2.61 -2.38
N ASP A 15 -8.71 -3.77 -2.00
CA ASP A 15 -7.33 -4.18 -2.26
C ASP A 15 -7.02 -4.26 -3.75
N VAL A 16 -7.94 -4.80 -4.56
CA VAL A 16 -7.77 -4.84 -6.02
C VAL A 16 -7.56 -3.44 -6.59
N VAL A 17 -8.43 -2.48 -6.26
CA VAL A 17 -8.30 -1.09 -6.76
C VAL A 17 -7.01 -0.45 -6.24
N LYS A 18 -6.74 -0.56 -4.93
CA LYS A 18 -5.54 0.00 -4.29
C LYS A 18 -4.26 -0.51 -4.96
N HIS A 19 -4.13 -1.81 -5.14
CA HIS A 19 -2.93 -2.42 -5.68
C HIS A 19 -2.79 -2.24 -7.20
N ILE A 20 -3.88 -2.13 -7.95
CA ILE A 20 -3.84 -1.70 -9.36
C ILE A 20 -3.25 -0.28 -9.46
N VAL A 21 -3.78 0.67 -8.69
CA VAL A 21 -3.31 2.07 -8.72
C VAL A 21 -1.85 2.15 -8.28
N GLN A 22 -1.48 1.46 -7.21
CA GLN A 22 -0.08 1.33 -6.78
C GLN A 22 0.80 0.82 -7.93
N SER A 23 0.38 -0.25 -8.60
CA SER A 23 1.15 -0.88 -9.67
C SER A 23 1.34 0.03 -10.88
N LEU A 24 0.29 0.74 -11.30
CA LEU A 24 0.34 1.71 -12.39
C LEU A 24 1.28 2.88 -12.08
N ILE A 25 1.26 3.39 -10.85
CA ILE A 25 2.18 4.46 -10.42
C ILE A 25 3.63 3.97 -10.47
N LEU A 26 3.90 2.74 -10.02
CA LEU A 26 5.24 2.16 -10.03
C LEU A 26 5.76 1.96 -11.46
N ASP A 27 4.92 1.52 -12.39
CA ASP A 27 5.28 1.40 -13.80
C ASP A 27 5.58 2.75 -14.43
N ALA A 28 4.78 3.78 -14.13
CA ALA A 28 5.07 5.15 -14.58
C ALA A 28 6.40 5.68 -14.01
N LEU A 29 6.74 5.37 -12.74
CA LEU A 29 8.03 5.74 -12.14
C LEU A 29 9.22 5.04 -12.82
N LYS A 30 9.04 3.79 -13.28
CA LYS A 30 10.08 3.00 -13.97
C LYS A 30 10.44 3.53 -15.36
N GLN A 31 9.57 4.31 -16.01
CA GLN A 31 9.84 4.91 -17.32
C GLN A 31 11.07 5.84 -17.34
N LYS A 32 11.52 6.32 -16.17
CA LYS A 32 12.78 7.05 -16.03
C LYS A 32 13.84 6.15 -15.39
N ASP A 33 15.05 6.15 -15.97
CA ASP A 33 16.19 5.36 -15.48
C ASP A 33 16.85 5.92 -14.21
N LYS A 34 16.21 6.86 -13.52
CA LYS A 34 16.65 7.31 -12.19
C LYS A 34 16.04 6.39 -11.12
N PRO A 35 16.72 6.13 -10.00
CA PRO A 35 16.14 5.36 -8.91
C PRO A 35 14.94 6.10 -8.30
N PHE A 36 14.07 5.36 -7.63
CA PHE A 36 13.02 5.90 -6.78
C PHE A 36 12.89 5.10 -5.49
N VAL A 37 12.25 5.69 -4.47
CA VAL A 37 11.89 4.99 -3.23
C VAL A 37 10.39 4.68 -3.21
N TYR A 38 10.04 3.47 -2.77
CA TYR A 38 8.69 3.12 -2.36
C TYR A 38 8.60 3.20 -0.83
N HIS A 39 7.72 4.04 -0.31
CA HIS A 39 7.39 4.15 1.09
C HIS A 39 6.01 3.55 1.34
N ASP A 40 5.94 2.63 2.30
CA ASP A 40 4.70 2.04 2.76
C ASP A 40 4.58 2.32 4.26
N THR A 41 3.57 3.10 4.63
CA THR A 41 3.41 3.58 6.01
C THR A 41 2.70 2.58 6.91
N HIS A 42 1.93 1.64 6.33
CA HIS A 42 1.09 0.69 7.02
C HIS A 42 1.16 -0.65 6.27
N SER A 43 2.30 -1.32 6.38
CA SER A 43 2.72 -2.36 5.44
C SER A 43 2.08 -3.72 5.65
N GLY A 44 1.41 -3.95 6.79
CA GLY A 44 0.85 -5.24 7.14
C GLY A 44 1.94 -6.32 7.21
N VAL A 45 1.61 -7.52 6.73
CA VAL A 45 2.49 -8.71 6.78
C VAL A 45 3.18 -9.02 5.45
N GLY A 46 2.97 -8.21 4.42
CA GLY A 46 3.56 -8.39 3.08
C GLY A 46 2.82 -9.37 2.17
N ARG A 47 2.37 -10.53 2.67
CA ARG A 47 1.48 -11.46 1.95
C ARG A 47 0.50 -12.17 2.88
N TYR A 48 -0.61 -12.61 2.33
CA TYR A 48 -1.71 -13.22 3.09
C TYR A 48 -2.04 -14.61 2.54
N ASP A 49 -2.17 -15.61 3.42
CA ASP A 49 -2.68 -16.94 3.05
C ASP A 49 -4.22 -16.90 3.04
N LEU A 50 -4.81 -17.04 1.85
CA LEU A 50 -6.25 -17.00 1.62
C LEU A 50 -6.97 -18.28 2.04
N THR A 51 -6.23 -19.35 2.35
CA THR A 51 -6.76 -20.59 2.95
C THR A 51 -6.65 -20.57 4.48
N HIS A 52 -6.16 -19.49 5.08
CA HIS A 52 -6.15 -19.33 6.53
C HIS A 52 -7.57 -19.09 7.05
N GLU A 53 -7.88 -19.58 8.26
CA GLU A 53 -9.21 -19.50 8.87
C GLU A 53 -9.80 -18.07 8.86
N TRP A 54 -8.96 -17.05 9.10
CA TRP A 54 -9.39 -15.65 9.07
C TRP A 54 -9.87 -15.19 7.69
N SER A 55 -9.17 -15.59 6.62
CA SER A 55 -9.52 -15.27 5.24
C SER A 55 -10.78 -16.02 4.81
N GLU A 56 -10.92 -17.28 5.24
CA GLU A 56 -12.10 -18.10 4.92
C GLU A 56 -13.36 -17.65 5.66
N LYS A 57 -13.22 -17.10 6.86
CA LYS A 57 -14.34 -16.61 7.68
C LYS A 57 -15.17 -15.54 6.96
N THR A 58 -14.53 -14.66 6.19
CA THR A 58 -15.21 -13.61 5.42
C THR A 58 -15.32 -13.97 3.94
N GLY A 59 -14.28 -14.62 3.39
CA GLY A 59 -14.23 -15.01 1.99
C GLY A 59 -14.23 -13.85 0.99
N GLU A 60 -13.89 -12.62 1.41
CA GLU A 60 -14.03 -11.41 0.58
C GLU A 60 -13.21 -11.47 -0.71
N TYR A 61 -12.06 -12.17 -0.71
CA TYR A 61 -11.21 -12.34 -1.89
C TYR A 61 -11.94 -13.00 -3.07
N LYS A 62 -12.97 -13.82 -2.79
CA LYS A 62 -13.81 -14.48 -3.80
C LYS A 62 -14.61 -13.46 -4.62
N GLN A 63 -14.89 -12.30 -4.05
CA GLN A 63 -15.59 -11.20 -4.72
C GLN A 63 -14.64 -10.15 -5.30
N GLY A 64 -13.36 -10.17 -4.90
CA GLY A 64 -12.30 -9.32 -5.43
C GLY A 64 -11.40 -10.10 -6.38
N ILE A 65 -10.17 -10.37 -5.94
CA ILE A 65 -9.09 -10.86 -6.80
C ILE A 65 -9.41 -12.18 -7.52
N ALA A 66 -10.18 -13.08 -6.90
CA ALA A 66 -10.52 -14.36 -7.49
C ALA A 66 -11.27 -14.20 -8.83
N LYS A 67 -12.00 -13.10 -9.02
CA LYS A 67 -12.75 -12.82 -10.26
C LYS A 67 -11.87 -12.37 -11.42
N ILE A 68 -10.66 -11.86 -11.18
CA ILE A 68 -9.87 -11.19 -12.22
C ILE A 68 -8.49 -11.82 -12.47
N TRP A 69 -7.92 -12.56 -11.51
CA TRP A 69 -6.49 -12.93 -11.59
C TRP A 69 -6.11 -13.88 -12.74
N GLN A 70 -7.08 -14.67 -13.22
CA GLN A 70 -6.95 -15.56 -14.38
C GLN A 70 -7.66 -15.04 -15.63
N GLN A 71 -8.31 -13.88 -15.56
CA GLN A 71 -9.03 -13.33 -16.70
C GLN A 71 -8.07 -12.64 -17.67
N ALA A 72 -8.48 -12.53 -18.93
CA ALA A 72 -7.85 -11.61 -19.87
C ALA A 72 -8.14 -10.17 -19.41
N MET A 73 -7.10 -9.45 -19.03
CA MET A 73 -7.19 -8.08 -18.51
C MET A 73 -6.36 -7.13 -19.41
N PRO A 74 -6.62 -5.81 -19.36
CA PRO A 74 -5.82 -4.83 -20.06
C PRO A 74 -4.32 -4.97 -19.75
N GLU A 75 -3.47 -4.70 -20.74
CA GLU A 75 -2.01 -4.89 -20.64
C GLU A 75 -1.41 -4.08 -19.49
N GLU A 76 -1.98 -2.91 -19.19
CA GLU A 76 -1.58 -2.02 -18.11
C GLU A 76 -1.67 -2.68 -16.72
N LEU A 77 -2.48 -3.73 -16.56
CA LEU A 77 -2.64 -4.45 -15.30
C LEU A 77 -1.70 -5.65 -15.16
N THR A 78 -0.88 -5.93 -16.18
CA THR A 78 0.01 -7.10 -16.21
C THR A 78 0.94 -7.12 -15.00
N SER A 79 1.59 -6.00 -14.67
CA SER A 79 2.51 -5.92 -13.52
C SER A 79 1.83 -6.27 -12.19
N TYR A 80 0.57 -5.86 -12.01
CA TYR A 80 -0.19 -6.20 -10.82
C TYR A 80 -0.51 -7.70 -10.79
N LEU A 81 -1.05 -8.24 -11.88
CA LEU A 81 -1.42 -9.65 -11.96
C LEU A 81 -0.21 -10.59 -11.86
N ASP A 82 0.94 -10.19 -12.41
CA ASP A 82 2.18 -10.95 -12.31
C ASP A 82 2.70 -11.01 -10.87
N SER A 83 2.47 -9.97 -10.06
CA SER A 83 2.80 -10.00 -8.62
C SER A 83 2.00 -11.09 -7.88
N ILE A 84 0.76 -11.36 -8.32
CA ILE A 84 -0.11 -12.41 -7.77
C ILE A 84 0.32 -13.78 -8.28
N ARG A 85 0.55 -13.91 -9.59
CA ARG A 85 1.00 -15.18 -10.22
C ARG A 85 2.35 -15.64 -9.69
N THR A 86 3.25 -14.71 -9.34
CA THR A 86 4.54 -15.06 -8.73
C THR A 86 4.39 -15.79 -7.39
N LEU A 87 3.30 -15.54 -6.66
CA LEU A 87 3.02 -16.20 -5.38
C LEU A 87 2.16 -17.46 -5.52
N ASN A 88 1.55 -17.70 -6.68
CA ASN A 88 0.60 -18.78 -6.91
C ASN A 88 1.00 -19.57 -8.16
N GLN A 89 1.57 -20.75 -7.94
CA GLN A 89 1.87 -21.67 -9.03
C GLN A 89 0.64 -22.53 -9.32
N GLY A 90 0.18 -22.56 -10.56
CA GLY A 90 -0.97 -23.36 -11.00
C GLY A 90 -2.29 -22.58 -11.02
N GLU A 91 -3.38 -23.32 -10.86
CA GLU A 91 -4.75 -22.80 -11.03
C GLU A 91 -5.38 -22.33 -9.71
N ASP A 92 -4.74 -22.61 -8.57
CA ASP A 92 -5.27 -22.30 -7.25
C ASP A 92 -4.75 -20.97 -6.70
N LEU A 93 -5.67 -20.14 -6.21
CA LEU A 93 -5.35 -18.88 -5.56
C LEU A 93 -5.18 -19.09 -4.05
N ARG A 94 -3.94 -19.28 -3.60
CA ARG A 94 -3.60 -19.47 -2.18
C ARG A 94 -3.10 -18.20 -1.51
N TYR A 95 -2.21 -17.46 -2.15
CA TYR A 95 -1.57 -16.30 -1.54
C TYR A 95 -1.99 -15.00 -2.22
N TYR A 96 -2.34 -13.99 -1.42
CA TYR A 96 -2.52 -12.63 -1.92
C TYR A 96 -1.31 -11.75 -1.57
N PRO A 97 -0.69 -11.07 -2.55
CA PRO A 97 0.36 -10.09 -2.24
C PRO A 97 -0.26 -8.84 -1.62
N GLY A 98 0.19 -8.46 -0.43
CA GLY A 98 -0.06 -7.12 0.10
C GLY A 98 0.77 -6.07 -0.66
N SER A 99 0.54 -4.79 -0.36
CA SER A 99 1.26 -3.68 -0.98
C SER A 99 2.78 -3.81 -0.97
N PRO A 100 3.46 -4.38 0.05
CA PRO A 100 4.91 -4.59 -0.01
C PRO A 100 5.35 -5.58 -1.10
N ARG A 101 4.57 -6.67 -1.31
CA ARG A 101 4.89 -7.67 -2.34
C ARG A 101 4.54 -7.18 -3.74
N VAL A 102 3.45 -6.43 -3.89
CA VAL A 102 3.12 -5.74 -5.14
C VAL A 102 4.27 -4.81 -5.54
N ALA A 103 4.72 -3.95 -4.61
CA ALA A 103 5.85 -3.08 -4.86
C ALA A 103 7.11 -3.87 -5.21
N ARG A 104 7.43 -4.90 -4.42
CA ARG A 104 8.65 -5.68 -4.59
C ARG A 104 8.78 -6.31 -5.97
N ALA A 105 7.68 -6.80 -6.55
CA ALA A 105 7.65 -7.37 -7.88
C ALA A 105 8.07 -6.36 -8.98
N GLN A 106 7.89 -5.06 -8.73
CA GLN A 106 8.17 -4.00 -9.71
C GLN A 106 9.47 -3.23 -9.46
N LEU A 107 10.05 -3.30 -8.26
CA LEU A 107 11.31 -2.59 -7.95
C LEU A 107 12.49 -3.13 -8.77
N ARG A 108 13.26 -2.21 -9.37
CA ARG A 108 14.52 -2.51 -10.07
C ARG A 108 15.68 -2.52 -9.09
N LYS A 109 16.85 -2.99 -9.50
CA LYS A 109 18.05 -3.14 -8.65
C LYS A 109 18.50 -1.84 -7.96
N GLN A 110 18.25 -0.69 -8.58
CA GLN A 110 18.63 0.64 -8.06
C GLN A 110 17.56 1.28 -7.16
N ASP A 111 16.34 0.75 -7.13
CA ASP A 111 15.24 1.31 -6.34
C ASP A 111 15.33 0.87 -4.87
N ARG A 112 14.63 1.56 -3.98
CA ARG A 112 14.62 1.27 -2.54
C ARG A 112 13.21 1.13 -2.00
N MET A 113 13.03 0.32 -0.97
CA MET A 113 11.77 0.13 -0.28
C MET A 113 11.90 0.43 1.21
N VAL A 114 10.95 1.16 1.76
CA VAL A 114 10.84 1.45 3.19
C VAL A 114 9.45 1.08 3.65
N LEU A 115 9.38 0.11 4.56
CA LEU A 115 8.15 -0.46 5.10
C LEU A 115 8.03 -0.14 6.58
N THR A 116 6.83 0.15 7.04
CA THR A 116 6.55 0.44 8.45
C THR A 116 5.33 -0.35 8.90
N GLU A 117 5.47 -1.05 10.02
CA GLU A 117 4.37 -1.78 10.62
C GLU A 117 4.43 -1.65 12.15
N LEU A 118 3.33 -1.22 12.76
CA LEU A 118 3.24 -0.95 14.19
C LEU A 118 2.76 -2.19 14.97
N HIS A 119 1.92 -3.02 14.35
CA HIS A 119 1.27 -4.15 15.00
C HIS A 119 2.31 -5.20 15.44
N PRO A 120 2.37 -5.53 16.74
CA PRO A 120 3.47 -6.33 17.30
C PRO A 120 3.54 -7.76 16.77
N SER A 121 2.42 -8.34 16.32
CA SER A 121 2.40 -9.67 15.69
C SER A 121 2.59 -9.66 14.17
N ASP A 122 2.33 -8.53 13.49
CA ASP A 122 2.46 -8.48 12.02
C ASP A 122 3.86 -8.07 11.61
N PHE A 123 4.49 -7.18 12.39
CA PHE A 123 5.86 -6.75 12.14
C PHE A 123 6.86 -7.92 11.99
N PRO A 124 6.90 -8.95 12.86
CA PRO A 124 7.82 -10.09 12.68
C PRO A 124 7.58 -10.87 11.38
N LEU A 125 6.32 -10.99 10.95
CA LEU A 125 5.98 -11.65 9.69
C LEU A 125 6.48 -10.84 8.49
N LEU A 126 6.30 -9.52 8.54
CA LEU A 126 6.84 -8.60 7.53
C LEU A 126 8.38 -8.65 7.46
N GLU A 127 9.04 -8.68 8.61
CA GLU A 127 10.50 -8.82 8.69
C GLU A 127 10.97 -10.15 8.07
N GLN A 128 10.32 -11.26 8.41
CA GLN A 128 10.61 -12.56 7.83
C GLN A 128 10.42 -12.57 6.31
N GLU A 129 9.36 -11.92 5.82
CA GLU A 129 9.00 -11.86 4.40
C GLU A 129 10.11 -11.25 3.53
N PHE A 130 10.86 -10.28 4.07
CA PHE A 130 11.90 -9.52 3.36
C PHE A 130 13.31 -9.63 3.98
N HIS A 131 13.55 -10.54 4.92
CA HIS A 131 14.80 -10.61 5.72
C HIS A 131 16.13 -10.64 4.92
N ARG A 132 16.11 -11.11 3.66
CA ARG A 132 17.30 -11.18 2.78
C ARG A 132 17.38 -10.08 1.73
N ASP A 133 16.38 -9.20 1.68
CA ASP A 133 16.32 -8.17 0.65
C ASP A 133 17.01 -6.89 1.09
N ARG A 134 18.20 -6.65 0.53
CA ARG A 134 19.02 -5.48 0.85
C ARG A 134 18.41 -4.14 0.40
N GLN A 135 17.43 -4.17 -0.51
CA GLN A 135 16.74 -2.96 -0.96
C GLN A 135 15.64 -2.52 0.02
N VAL A 136 15.30 -3.37 1.00
CA VAL A 136 14.19 -3.17 1.92
C VAL A 136 14.68 -2.73 3.30
N ARG A 137 14.09 -1.67 3.83
CA ARG A 137 14.23 -1.24 5.22
C ARG A 137 12.88 -1.36 5.91
N ILE A 138 12.83 -2.01 7.06
CA ILE A 138 11.59 -2.27 7.79
C ILE A 138 11.70 -1.65 9.18
N TYR A 139 10.65 -0.96 9.63
CA TYR A 139 10.62 -0.24 10.90
C TYR A 139 9.38 -0.62 11.72
N LYS A 140 9.59 -0.93 13.01
CA LYS A 140 8.52 -1.17 13.98
C LYS A 140 8.16 0.12 14.71
N GLU A 141 7.49 1.03 14.04
CA GLU A 141 7.08 2.31 14.62
C GLU A 141 5.81 2.86 13.95
N ASP A 142 5.37 4.03 14.37
CA ASP A 142 4.24 4.73 13.75
C ASP A 142 4.58 5.16 12.31
N GLY A 143 3.72 4.81 11.36
CA GLY A 143 3.89 5.05 9.92
C GLY A 143 4.06 6.52 9.56
N PHE A 144 3.25 7.39 10.17
CA PHE A 144 3.30 8.83 9.91
C PHE A 144 4.59 9.46 10.47
N LYS A 145 5.03 9.02 11.66
CA LYS A 145 6.29 9.43 12.27
C LYS A 145 7.48 8.99 11.42
N ARG A 146 7.51 7.73 10.97
CA ARG A 146 8.57 7.21 10.09
C ARG A 146 8.61 7.99 8.78
N LEU A 147 7.45 8.23 8.16
CA LEU A 147 7.36 9.01 6.93
C LEU A 147 8.01 10.38 7.07
N LYS A 148 7.63 11.16 8.11
CA LYS A 148 8.23 12.47 8.39
C LYS A 148 9.76 12.42 8.49
N ALA A 149 10.30 11.39 9.14
CA ALA A 149 11.72 11.22 9.34
C ALA A 149 12.46 10.60 8.14
N SER A 150 11.73 10.14 7.12
CA SER A 150 12.28 9.59 5.88
C SER A 150 12.26 10.59 4.70
N LEU A 151 11.64 11.75 4.87
CA LEU A 151 11.48 12.76 3.83
C LEU A 151 12.41 13.98 4.03
N PRO A 152 12.96 14.55 2.93
CA PRO A 152 12.89 14.05 1.55
C PRO A 152 13.80 12.83 1.35
N PRO A 153 13.45 11.91 0.43
CA PRO A 153 14.30 10.77 0.14
C PRO A 153 15.53 11.19 -0.69
N GLN A 154 16.63 10.46 -0.55
CA GLN A 154 17.87 10.70 -1.32
C GLN A 154 17.63 10.61 -2.83
N GLU A 155 16.71 9.75 -3.27
CA GLU A 155 16.35 9.53 -4.67
C GLU A 155 15.59 10.74 -5.27
N ARG A 156 14.99 11.59 -4.41
CA ARG A 156 14.09 12.70 -4.77
C ARG A 156 12.90 12.29 -5.66
N ARG A 157 12.68 10.99 -5.82
CA ARG A 157 11.64 10.34 -6.63
C ARG A 157 11.04 9.19 -5.83
N GLY A 158 9.75 8.95 -5.97
CA GLY A 158 9.11 7.84 -5.29
C GLY A 158 7.62 7.96 -5.12
N LEU A 159 7.08 6.89 -4.57
CA LEU A 159 5.69 6.71 -4.18
C LEU A 159 5.64 6.53 -2.67
N VAL A 160 4.76 7.26 -2.01
CA VAL A 160 4.35 7.03 -0.63
C VAL A 160 2.93 6.48 -0.64
N LEU A 161 2.75 5.24 -0.19
CA LEU A 161 1.44 4.64 0.06
C LEU A 161 1.05 4.87 1.53
N ILE A 162 -0.12 5.47 1.72
CA ILE A 162 -0.76 5.73 3.01
C ILE A 162 -2.07 4.94 3.06
N ASP A 163 -2.06 3.87 3.86
CA ASP A 163 -3.13 2.88 3.95
C ASP A 163 -3.40 2.50 5.41
N PRO A 164 -3.75 3.46 6.29
CA PRO A 164 -4.05 3.15 7.68
C PRO A 164 -5.31 2.29 7.77
N PRO A 165 -5.51 1.56 8.89
CA PRO A 165 -6.68 0.70 9.06
C PRO A 165 -7.98 1.48 9.30
N TYR A 166 -7.90 2.76 9.68
CA TYR A 166 -9.04 3.61 10.08
C TYR A 166 -9.86 2.99 11.24
N GLU A 167 -9.18 2.35 12.20
CA GLU A 167 -9.77 1.88 13.47
C GLU A 167 -10.18 3.05 14.37
N LEU A 168 -9.50 4.19 14.26
CA LEU A 168 -9.72 5.36 15.08
C LEU A 168 -10.11 6.55 14.21
N ALA A 169 -11.18 7.26 14.57
CA ALA A 169 -11.64 8.45 13.83
C ALA A 169 -10.55 9.54 13.67
N LYS A 170 -9.57 9.58 14.57
CA LYS A 170 -8.42 10.51 14.45
C LYS A 170 -7.53 10.22 13.24
N GLU A 171 -7.53 8.98 12.72
CA GLU A 171 -6.63 8.57 11.63
C GLU A 171 -6.92 9.34 10.34
N TYR A 172 -8.18 9.70 10.08
CA TYR A 172 -8.54 10.59 8.98
C TYR A 172 -7.81 11.95 9.06
N ARG A 173 -7.74 12.54 10.26
CA ARG A 173 -7.00 13.80 10.49
C ARG A 173 -5.49 13.59 10.48
N ASP A 174 -5.01 12.46 10.99
CA ASP A 174 -3.59 12.12 10.97
C ASP A 174 -3.07 11.99 9.53
N VAL A 175 -3.87 11.46 8.61
CA VAL A 175 -3.57 11.43 7.17
C VAL A 175 -3.40 12.84 6.60
N VAL A 176 -4.35 13.76 6.84
CA VAL A 176 -4.25 15.16 6.37
C VAL A 176 -2.98 15.81 6.91
N ASN A 177 -2.71 15.66 8.21
CA ASN A 177 -1.51 16.20 8.86
C ASN A 177 -0.21 15.61 8.28
N ALA A 178 -0.19 14.31 8.00
CA ALA A 178 0.93 13.64 7.41
C ALA A 178 1.22 14.15 5.99
N ILE A 179 0.18 14.37 5.17
CA ILE A 179 0.32 14.95 3.84
C ILE A 179 0.83 16.39 3.90
N ALA A 180 0.27 17.23 4.77
CA ALA A 180 0.72 18.61 4.96
C ALA A 180 2.21 18.68 5.31
N GLN A 181 2.66 17.85 6.25
CA GLN A 181 4.06 17.79 6.67
C GLN A 181 4.98 17.20 5.61
N SER A 182 4.50 16.20 4.86
CA SER A 182 5.26 15.52 3.83
C SER A 182 5.44 16.39 2.59
N TYR A 183 4.36 17.03 2.13
CA TYR A 183 4.38 17.92 0.96
C TYR A 183 5.28 19.15 1.20
N LYS A 184 5.31 19.70 2.42
CA LYS A 184 6.26 20.77 2.79
C LYS A 184 7.72 20.35 2.65
N ARG A 185 8.04 19.06 2.87
CA ARG A 185 9.41 18.52 2.76
C ARG A 185 9.74 18.05 1.35
N TRP A 186 8.75 17.51 0.64
CA TRP A 186 8.93 16.86 -0.64
C TRP A 186 7.70 16.99 -1.54
N ALA A 187 7.46 18.20 -2.05
CA ALA A 187 6.32 18.53 -2.89
C ALA A 187 6.25 17.78 -4.23
N THR A 188 7.34 17.12 -4.65
CA THR A 188 7.40 16.36 -5.92
C THR A 188 7.18 14.86 -5.75
N GLY A 189 6.97 14.38 -4.52
CA GLY A 189 6.63 12.99 -4.26
C GLY A 189 5.22 12.64 -4.75
N ILE A 190 5.00 11.37 -5.09
CA ILE A 190 3.66 10.85 -5.36
C ILE A 190 3.12 10.30 -4.03
N TYR A 191 1.96 10.79 -3.61
CA TYR A 191 1.29 10.34 -2.39
C TYR A 191 -0.01 9.65 -2.80
N ALA A 192 -0.11 8.34 -2.59
CA ALA A 192 -1.32 7.57 -2.80
C ALA A 192 -1.94 7.27 -1.43
N ILE A 193 -3.19 7.68 -1.24
CA ILE A 193 -3.92 7.54 0.02
C ILE A 193 -5.10 6.63 -0.25
N TRP A 194 -5.17 5.52 0.47
CA TRP A 194 -6.37 4.70 0.51
C TRP A 194 -7.26 5.18 1.65
N TYR A 195 -8.58 5.23 1.43
CA TYR A 195 -9.56 5.53 2.46
C TYR A 195 -10.85 4.74 2.21
N PRO A 196 -11.49 4.19 3.25
CA PRO A 196 -12.76 3.49 3.13
C PRO A 196 -13.93 4.47 3.19
N VAL A 197 -15.06 4.18 2.53
CA VAL A 197 -16.28 4.99 2.64
C VAL A 197 -17.26 4.31 3.61
N VAL A 198 -17.02 4.48 4.91
CA VAL A 198 -17.88 3.92 5.98
C VAL A 198 -18.79 4.99 6.56
N ASN A 199 -18.21 6.08 7.08
CA ASN A 199 -18.93 7.24 7.57
C ASN A 199 -18.62 8.45 6.67
N ARG A 200 -19.63 8.97 5.98
CA ARG A 200 -19.45 10.07 5.03
C ARG A 200 -18.88 11.33 5.66
N TYR A 201 -19.27 11.65 6.91
CA TYR A 201 -18.77 12.84 7.60
C TYR A 201 -17.26 12.83 7.83
N ASP A 202 -16.70 11.68 8.19
CA ASP A 202 -15.25 11.55 8.42
C ASP A 202 -14.47 11.71 7.09
N ILE A 203 -15.06 11.26 5.98
CA ILE A 203 -14.49 11.41 4.64
C ILE A 203 -14.58 12.84 4.16
N ASP A 204 -15.72 13.50 4.35
CA ASP A 204 -15.90 14.89 3.97
C ASP A 204 -14.92 15.79 4.76
N ASP A 205 -14.75 15.60 6.08
CA ASP A 205 -13.75 16.31 6.91
C ASP A 205 -12.32 16.07 6.40
N MET A 206 -11.98 14.82 6.04
CA MET A 206 -10.67 14.48 5.47
C MET A 206 -10.44 15.17 4.12
N LEU A 207 -11.44 15.14 3.23
CA LEU A 207 -11.35 15.72 1.89
C LEU A 207 -11.25 17.25 1.94
N GLU A 208 -12.09 17.91 2.75
CA GLU A 208 -12.00 19.35 3.01
C GLU A 208 -10.62 19.72 3.57
N GLY A 209 -10.09 18.91 4.50
CA GLY A 209 -8.75 19.07 5.04
C GLY A 209 -7.66 18.98 3.97
N LEU A 210 -7.75 18.01 3.05
CA LEU A 210 -6.79 17.84 1.94
C LEU A 210 -6.89 18.97 0.90
N GLU A 211 -8.11 19.40 0.57
CA GLU A 211 -8.35 20.53 -0.35
C GLU A 211 -7.79 21.84 0.24
N GLY A 212 -7.95 22.04 1.54
CA GLY A 212 -7.39 23.18 2.28
C GLY A 212 -5.86 23.27 2.26
N LEU A 213 -5.14 22.19 1.90
CA LEU A 213 -3.68 22.20 1.74
C LEU A 213 -3.22 22.87 0.43
N ALA A 214 -4.15 23.22 -0.48
CA ALA A 214 -3.87 23.86 -1.77
C ALA A 214 -2.80 23.09 -2.60
N LEU A 215 -2.91 21.76 -2.62
CA LEU A 215 -2.01 20.89 -3.39
C LEU A 215 -2.19 21.16 -4.89
N ARG A 216 -1.09 21.29 -5.63
CA ARG A 216 -1.15 21.68 -7.06
C ARG A 216 -1.77 20.62 -7.98
N ARG A 217 -1.64 19.34 -7.61
CA ARG A 217 -2.08 18.19 -8.42
C ARG A 217 -2.70 17.16 -7.48
N PHE A 218 -4.03 17.12 -7.47
CA PHE A 218 -4.82 16.21 -6.66
C PHE A 218 -5.77 15.44 -7.60
N CYS A 219 -5.85 14.13 -7.42
CA CYS A 219 -6.73 13.25 -8.20
C CYS A 219 -7.42 12.29 -7.24
N ARG A 220 -8.74 12.16 -7.40
CA ARG A 220 -9.58 11.24 -6.64
C ARG A 220 -10.17 10.22 -7.60
N LEU A 221 -10.00 8.94 -7.29
CA LEU A 221 -10.62 7.84 -8.02
C LEU A 221 -11.91 7.48 -7.27
N ASN A 222 -13.04 7.48 -7.99
CA ASN A 222 -14.37 7.14 -7.48
C ASN A 222 -14.81 5.78 -8.00
#